data_AF-A0A1I0LL10-F1
#
_entry.id   AF-A0A1I0LL10-F1
#
_cell.length_a   1.000
_cell.length_b   1.000
_cell.length_c   1.000
_cell.angle_alpha   90.00
_cell.angle_beta   90.00
_cell.angle_gamma   90.00
#
_symmetry.space_group_name_H-M   'P 1'
#
loop_
_entity.id
_entity.type
_entity.pdbx_description
1 polymer ?
#
loop_
_entity_poly.entity_id
_entity_poly.type
_entity_poly.pdbx_seq_one_letter_code
_entity_poly.pdbx_strand_id
1 'polypeptide(L)'
;MNLADYRRAARAWLEENAPHDDPPGTDAISRAKEFMAKLYDAGYSGITWPAQWGGQGLTQAEERAFAAEARDYTLPTYVFSIGLGMTGPTLVDRGTDAQRERFVRPLLRGEEIWCQLFSEPGAGSDVASLQTKAERDGDHWVINGQKVWTSVAHHADWGLLLARTDVEVPKHKGLTMFVVDMHHPGVTVRPLKDMSGRSNFNEIYFDNVIIPDEHRVGEVNDGWSVAVTTLLHERLSISAGVGMGGSKDHPASVEALRRVLDTSDPLVRDQLVELHIRSRALALFNQRLSQETKAGIFPGARGSGAKLLLAELTLFQADLATQLVGPETALADHPLAQALSMAPGMALGGGTNEIMRNIVGDRVLGLPPEPRVDKNVPFKDLKVGTQA
;
A
#
# COMPACT_ATOMS: atom_id res chain seq x y z
N MET A 1 -29.44 10.47 3.07
CA MET A 1 -29.63 9.80 1.78
C MET A 1 -29.72 8.30 2.05
N ASN A 2 -30.66 7.56 1.45
CA ASN A 2 -30.64 6.09 1.61
C ASN A 2 -29.58 5.47 0.68
N LEU A 3 -29.19 4.20 0.90
CA LEU A 3 -28.11 3.57 0.14
C LEU A 3 -28.43 3.41 -1.36
N ALA A 4 -29.71 3.25 -1.72
CA ALA A 4 -30.11 3.15 -3.13
C ALA A 4 -29.96 4.49 -3.86
N ASP A 5 -30.29 5.60 -3.19
CA ASP A 5 -30.10 6.96 -3.71
C ASP A 5 -28.61 7.28 -3.83
N TYR A 6 -27.80 6.87 -2.83
CA TYR A 6 -26.35 7.01 -2.86
C TYR A 6 -25.72 6.28 -4.05
N ARG A 7 -26.15 5.04 -4.32
CA ARG A 7 -25.68 4.28 -5.50
C ARG A 7 -26.04 4.96 -6.81
N ARG A 8 -27.26 5.49 -6.94
CA ARG A 8 -27.68 6.22 -8.15
C ARG A 8 -26.86 7.49 -8.35
N ALA A 9 -26.62 8.25 -7.27
CA ALA A 9 -25.79 9.44 -7.31
C ALA A 9 -24.33 9.12 -7.67
N ALA A 10 -23.75 8.08 -7.07
CA ALA A 10 -22.39 7.62 -7.35
C ALA A 10 -22.23 7.20 -8.81
N ARG A 11 -23.19 6.41 -9.33
CA ARG A 11 -23.19 5.99 -10.73
C ARG A 11 -23.25 7.17 -11.69
N ALA A 12 -24.23 8.06 -11.50
CA ALA A 12 -24.38 9.23 -12.37
C ALA A 12 -23.13 10.11 -12.35
N TRP A 13 -22.52 10.30 -11.18
CA TRP A 13 -21.28 11.06 -11.05
C TRP A 13 -20.11 10.38 -11.77
N LEU A 14 -19.95 9.06 -11.62
CA LEU A 14 -18.91 8.29 -12.32
C LEU A 14 -19.09 8.33 -13.84
N GLU A 15 -20.33 8.21 -14.35
CA GLU A 15 -20.64 8.32 -15.78
C GLU A 15 -20.24 9.68 -16.36
N GLU A 16 -20.32 10.75 -15.56
CA GLU A 16 -19.97 12.12 -15.99
C GLU A 16 -18.48 12.46 -15.80
N ASN A 17 -17.83 11.92 -14.76
CA ASN A 17 -16.52 12.40 -14.31
C ASN A 17 -15.38 11.38 -14.42
N ALA A 18 -15.67 10.08 -14.51
CA ALA A 18 -14.61 9.09 -14.68
C ALA A 18 -14.01 9.22 -16.09
N PRO A 19 -12.68 9.23 -16.23
CA PRO A 19 -12.07 9.34 -17.54
C PRO A 19 -12.39 8.09 -18.37
N HIS A 20 -12.83 8.29 -19.62
CA HIS A 20 -13.07 7.20 -20.56
C HIS A 20 -11.82 6.79 -21.32
N ASP A 21 -10.91 7.73 -21.59
CA ASP A 21 -9.61 7.53 -22.21
C ASP A 21 -8.60 8.54 -21.63
N ASP A 22 -7.31 8.21 -21.70
CA ASP A 22 -6.23 9.16 -21.42
C ASP A 22 -5.95 10.01 -22.67
N PRO A 23 -6.23 11.33 -22.67
CA PRO A 23 -5.95 12.17 -23.83
C PRO A 23 -4.43 12.27 -24.02
N PRO A 24 -3.90 11.99 -25.23
CA PRO A 24 -2.47 12.06 -25.48
C PRO A 24 -1.92 13.46 -25.20
N GLY A 25 -0.78 13.54 -24.50
CA GLY A 25 -0.06 14.79 -24.23
C GLY A 25 -0.50 15.58 -22.99
N THR A 26 -1.42 15.05 -22.17
CA THR A 26 -1.79 15.67 -20.88
C THR A 26 -0.95 15.12 -19.73
N ASP A 27 -0.54 15.99 -18.80
CA ASP A 27 0.20 15.57 -17.59
C ASP A 27 -0.69 14.68 -16.71
N ALA A 28 -0.29 13.42 -16.55
CA ALA A 28 -1.07 12.42 -15.82
C ALA A 28 -1.25 12.79 -14.35
N ILE A 29 -0.28 13.49 -13.75
CA ILE A 29 -0.35 13.90 -12.35
C ILE A 29 -1.37 15.03 -12.15
N SER A 30 -1.33 16.06 -12.99
CA SER A 30 -2.31 17.14 -12.95
C SER A 30 -3.74 16.61 -13.10
N ARG A 31 -3.98 15.70 -14.04
CA ARG A 31 -5.30 15.06 -14.20
C ARG A 31 -5.71 14.23 -12.98
N ALA A 32 -4.78 13.50 -12.39
CA ALA A 32 -5.02 12.74 -11.17
C ALA A 32 -5.41 13.66 -10.00
N LYS A 33 -4.70 14.79 -9.80
CA LYS A 33 -5.02 15.81 -8.79
C LYS A 33 -6.40 16.44 -9.04
N GLU A 34 -6.70 16.83 -10.29
CA GLU A 34 -8.02 17.36 -10.65
C GLU A 34 -9.16 16.37 -10.40
N PHE A 35 -8.97 15.10 -10.80
CA PHE A 35 -9.96 14.05 -10.57
C PHE A 35 -10.19 13.82 -9.08
N MET A 36 -9.12 13.71 -8.28
CA MET A 36 -9.23 13.55 -6.84
C MET A 36 -9.94 14.71 -6.16
N ALA A 37 -9.71 15.95 -6.61
CA ALA A 37 -10.41 17.11 -6.07
C ALA A 37 -11.92 17.01 -6.33
N LYS A 38 -12.33 16.66 -7.55
CA LYS A 38 -13.75 16.41 -7.88
C LYS A 38 -14.34 15.24 -7.09
N LEU A 39 -13.58 14.15 -6.95
CA LEU A 39 -13.98 12.96 -6.20
C LEU A 39 -14.24 13.28 -4.72
N TYR A 40 -13.36 14.10 -4.13
CA TYR A 40 -13.51 14.60 -2.77
C TYR A 40 -14.72 15.53 -2.62
N ASP A 41 -14.85 16.52 -3.52
CA ASP A 41 -15.97 17.48 -3.50
C ASP A 41 -17.34 16.82 -3.68
N ALA A 42 -17.38 15.70 -4.40
CA ALA A 42 -18.57 14.89 -4.57
C ALA A 42 -18.87 13.92 -3.40
N GLY A 43 -17.98 13.85 -2.41
CA GLY A 43 -18.16 13.01 -1.23
C GLY A 43 -17.73 11.55 -1.39
N TYR A 44 -16.83 11.25 -2.33
CA TYR A 44 -16.38 9.89 -2.66
C TYR A 44 -14.91 9.61 -2.32
N SER A 45 -14.17 10.59 -1.79
CA SER A 45 -12.85 10.38 -1.16
C SER A 45 -12.96 10.49 0.36
N GLY A 46 -12.33 9.56 1.09
CA GLY A 46 -12.39 9.50 2.55
C GLY A 46 -13.79 9.18 3.08
N ILE A 47 -14.55 8.32 2.38
CA ILE A 47 -15.97 8.02 2.65
C ILE A 47 -16.20 7.69 4.13
N THR A 48 -15.38 6.81 4.70
CA THR A 48 -15.51 6.34 6.10
C THR A 48 -14.66 7.12 7.10
N TRP A 49 -13.88 8.11 6.63
CA TRP A 49 -12.95 8.84 7.48
C TRP A 49 -13.71 9.85 8.36
N PRO A 50 -13.19 10.19 9.56
CA PRO A 50 -13.86 11.10 10.48
C PRO A 50 -14.10 12.48 9.86
N ALA A 51 -15.35 12.96 9.93
CA ALA A 51 -15.73 14.25 9.35
C ALA A 51 -14.97 15.43 9.95
N GLN A 52 -14.65 15.39 11.24
CA GLN A 52 -13.89 16.45 11.93
C GLN A 52 -12.48 16.66 11.36
N TRP A 53 -11.92 15.66 10.67
CA TRP A 53 -10.62 15.74 10.01
C TRP A 53 -10.73 15.88 8.47
N GLY A 54 -11.94 16.13 7.96
CA GLY A 54 -12.20 16.34 6.54
C GLY A 54 -12.64 15.09 5.76
N GLY A 55 -12.88 13.96 6.43
CA GLY A 55 -13.56 12.81 5.83
C GLY A 55 -15.06 13.04 5.60
N GLN A 56 -15.75 12.06 5.04
CA GLN A 56 -17.20 12.17 4.79
C GLN A 56 -18.06 11.67 5.95
N GLY A 57 -17.47 10.94 6.92
CA GLY A 57 -18.18 10.40 8.08
C GLY A 57 -19.29 9.40 7.74
N LEU A 58 -19.27 8.80 6.55
CA LEU A 58 -20.22 7.79 6.12
C LEU A 58 -19.80 6.39 6.60
N THR A 59 -20.60 5.37 6.29
CA THR A 59 -20.36 4.02 6.79
C THR A 59 -19.66 3.15 5.75
N GLN A 60 -19.19 1.97 6.18
CA GLN A 60 -18.68 0.94 5.28
C GLN A 60 -19.75 0.43 4.27
N ALA A 61 -21.04 0.73 4.46
CA ALA A 61 -22.05 0.42 3.46
C ALA A 61 -21.94 1.33 2.24
N GLU A 62 -21.77 2.63 2.44
CA GLU A 62 -21.55 3.62 1.38
C GLU A 62 -20.24 3.36 0.64
N GLU A 63 -19.15 3.09 1.35
CA GLU A 63 -17.85 2.79 0.72
C GLU A 63 -17.92 1.57 -0.20
N ARG A 64 -18.58 0.49 0.25
CA ARG A 64 -18.81 -0.70 -0.59
C ARG A 64 -19.77 -0.45 -1.75
N ALA A 65 -20.76 0.41 -1.55
CA ALA A 65 -21.67 0.81 -2.61
C ALA A 65 -20.93 1.60 -3.69
N PHE A 66 -20.11 2.59 -3.30
CA PHE A 66 -19.27 3.35 -4.23
C PHE A 66 -18.30 2.43 -4.97
N ALA A 67 -17.55 1.59 -4.25
CA ALA A 67 -16.62 0.63 -4.84
C ALA A 67 -17.30 -0.33 -5.84
N ALA A 68 -18.54 -0.73 -5.57
CA ALA A 68 -19.31 -1.58 -6.48
C ALA A 68 -19.74 -0.86 -7.76
N GLU A 69 -20.03 0.44 -7.72
CA GLU A 69 -20.32 1.23 -8.92
C GLU A 69 -19.04 1.63 -9.68
N ALA A 70 -17.94 1.88 -8.96
CA ALA A 70 -16.64 2.24 -9.53
C ALA A 70 -15.88 1.05 -10.18
N ARG A 71 -16.34 -0.19 -9.94
CA ARG A 71 -15.62 -1.42 -10.34
C ARG A 71 -15.31 -1.53 -11.84
N ASP A 72 -16.15 -0.92 -12.68
CA ASP A 72 -16.06 -1.01 -14.14
C ASP A 72 -15.35 0.20 -14.76
N TYR A 73 -14.80 1.09 -13.91
CA TYR A 73 -14.08 2.30 -14.28
C TYR A 73 -12.60 2.19 -13.90
N THR A 74 -11.74 2.73 -14.75
CA THR A 74 -10.33 2.93 -14.43
C THR A 74 -10.13 4.35 -13.92
N LEU A 75 -9.99 4.50 -12.60
CA LEU A 75 -9.82 5.81 -11.97
C LEU A 75 -8.33 6.18 -11.87
N PRO A 76 -7.95 7.44 -12.14
CA PRO A 76 -6.56 7.90 -12.12
C PRO A 76 -6.10 8.20 -10.67
N THR A 77 -6.29 7.25 -9.76
CA THR A 77 -6.07 7.43 -8.31
C THR A 77 -4.81 6.72 -7.79
N TYR A 78 -4.08 6.00 -8.66
CA TYR A 78 -2.94 5.18 -8.24
C TYR A 78 -1.85 5.98 -7.53
N VAL A 79 -1.57 7.20 -7.97
CA VAL A 79 -0.53 8.04 -7.35
C VAL A 79 -0.86 8.40 -5.89
N PHE A 80 -2.14 8.37 -5.49
CA PHE A 80 -2.59 8.64 -4.12
C PHE A 80 -2.74 7.38 -3.27
N SER A 81 -2.45 6.20 -3.82
CA SER A 81 -2.65 4.90 -3.17
C SER A 81 -1.96 4.80 -1.81
N ILE A 82 -0.73 5.31 -1.70
CA ILE A 82 0.04 5.29 -0.45
C ILE A 82 -0.55 6.27 0.58
N GLY A 83 -0.97 7.46 0.13
CA GLY A 83 -1.66 8.44 0.95
C GLY A 83 -2.95 7.91 1.56
N LEU A 84 -3.86 7.49 0.70
CA LEU A 84 -5.20 7.04 1.06
C LEU A 84 -5.19 5.66 1.73
N GLY A 85 -4.25 4.79 1.36
CA GLY A 85 -4.21 3.41 1.81
C GLY A 85 -3.47 3.19 3.13
N MET A 86 -2.49 4.03 3.48
CA MET A 86 -1.67 3.78 4.67
C MET A 86 -1.18 5.01 5.44
N THR A 87 -0.64 6.06 4.80
CA THR A 87 -0.06 7.17 5.56
C THR A 87 -1.13 8.05 6.19
N GLY A 88 -2.18 8.39 5.45
CA GLY A 88 -3.30 9.18 5.96
C GLY A 88 -4.08 8.47 7.07
N PRO A 89 -4.49 7.19 6.93
CA PRO A 89 -5.07 6.43 8.03
C PRO A 89 -4.16 6.35 9.26
N THR A 90 -2.84 6.25 9.06
CA THR A 90 -1.88 6.28 10.18
C THR A 90 -1.92 7.63 10.90
N LEU A 91 -1.98 8.75 10.18
CA LEU A 91 -2.08 10.08 10.79
C LEU A 91 -3.41 10.28 11.52
N VAL A 92 -4.50 9.75 10.98
CA VAL A 92 -5.80 9.74 11.68
C VAL A 92 -5.67 9.01 13.02
N ASP A 93 -5.04 7.83 13.04
CA ASP A 93 -4.93 7.02 14.25
C ASP A 93 -3.88 7.54 15.26
N ARG A 94 -2.73 8.01 14.77
CA ARG A 94 -1.51 8.24 15.58
C ARG A 94 -1.02 9.68 15.58
N GLY A 95 -1.51 10.52 14.68
CA GLY A 95 -1.14 11.93 14.61
C GLY A 95 -1.72 12.73 15.78
N THR A 96 -1.13 13.89 16.05
CA THR A 96 -1.75 14.92 16.91
C THR A 96 -2.92 15.58 16.19
N ASP A 97 -3.79 16.28 16.91
CA ASP A 97 -4.90 17.01 16.29
C ASP A 97 -4.39 18.05 15.27
N ALA A 98 -3.31 18.77 15.59
CA ALA A 98 -2.68 19.71 14.65
C ALA A 98 -2.19 19.03 13.36
N GLN A 99 -1.60 17.82 13.45
CA GLN A 99 -1.19 17.06 12.28
C GLN A 99 -2.40 16.59 11.46
N ARG A 100 -3.48 16.15 12.12
CA ARG A 100 -4.71 15.73 11.43
C ARG A 100 -5.34 16.88 10.67
N GLU A 101 -5.45 18.05 11.31
CA GLU A 101 -5.96 19.28 10.70
C GLU A 101 -5.11 19.71 9.50
N ARG A 102 -3.78 19.63 9.62
CA ARG A 102 -2.85 20.04 8.57
C ARG A 102 -2.87 19.11 7.35
N PHE A 103 -2.86 17.79 7.56
CA PHE A 103 -2.51 16.84 6.51
C PHE A 103 -3.69 16.04 5.95
N VAL A 104 -4.76 15.80 6.73
CA VAL A 104 -5.79 14.84 6.30
C VAL A 104 -6.63 15.38 5.15
N ARG A 105 -7.10 16.63 5.22
CA ARG A 105 -7.95 17.20 4.16
C ARG A 105 -7.21 17.37 2.82
N PRO A 106 -6.01 17.97 2.75
CA PRO A 106 -5.27 18.08 1.48
C PRO A 106 -4.96 16.72 0.84
N LEU A 107 -4.62 15.72 1.68
CA LEU A 107 -4.42 14.33 1.24
C LEU A 107 -5.70 13.74 0.63
N LEU A 108 -6.85 13.86 1.31
CA LEU A 108 -8.13 13.33 0.82
C LEU A 108 -8.58 13.99 -0.48
N ARG A 109 -8.28 15.28 -0.65
CA ARG A 109 -8.58 16.06 -1.86
C ARG A 109 -7.59 15.81 -3.01
N GLY A 110 -6.49 15.10 -2.76
CA GLY A 110 -5.44 14.84 -3.74
C GLY A 110 -4.61 16.06 -4.10
N GLU A 111 -4.56 17.07 -3.22
CA GLU A 111 -3.67 18.23 -3.38
C GLU A 111 -2.21 17.83 -3.10
N GLU A 112 -2.02 16.92 -2.13
CA GLU A 112 -0.72 16.42 -1.69
C GLU A 112 -0.62 14.90 -1.92
N ILE A 113 0.48 14.47 -2.55
CA ILE A 113 0.83 13.06 -2.79
C ILE A 113 1.77 12.61 -1.68
N TRP A 114 1.58 11.37 -1.22
CA TRP A 114 2.31 10.82 -0.09
C TRP A 114 3.07 9.55 -0.47
N CYS A 115 4.22 9.32 0.15
CA CYS A 115 4.96 8.06 0.06
C CYS A 115 5.31 7.47 1.45
N GLN A 116 5.66 6.18 1.49
CA GLN A 116 6.08 5.46 2.71
C GLN A 116 7.58 5.18 2.65
N LEU A 117 8.33 5.61 3.67
CA LEU A 117 9.79 5.62 3.67
C LEU A 117 10.33 4.68 4.76
N PHE A 118 10.06 3.37 4.59
CA PHE A 118 10.42 2.35 5.57
C PHE A 118 11.69 1.60 5.16
N SER A 119 11.64 0.89 4.02
CA SER A 119 12.69 -0.02 3.57
C SER A 119 13.99 0.68 3.21
N GLU A 120 15.10 -0.02 3.50
CA GLU A 120 16.47 0.39 3.20
C GLU A 120 17.19 -0.73 2.46
N PRO A 121 18.29 -0.46 1.74
CA PRO A 121 19.08 -1.50 1.08
C PRO A 121 19.49 -2.64 2.03
N GLY A 122 19.80 -2.32 3.28
CA GLY A 122 20.15 -3.29 4.34
C GLY A 122 18.98 -3.75 5.23
N ALA A 123 17.76 -3.22 5.05
CA ALA A 123 16.62 -3.49 5.94
C ALA A 123 15.28 -3.49 5.20
N GLY A 124 14.83 -4.68 4.78
CA GLY A 124 13.51 -4.93 4.19
C GLY A 124 12.56 -5.65 5.15
N SER A 125 12.57 -6.99 5.13
CA SER A 125 11.75 -7.83 6.03
C SER A 125 12.06 -7.55 7.51
N ASP A 126 13.32 -7.30 7.84
CA ASP A 126 13.73 -6.84 9.17
C ASP A 126 13.79 -5.30 9.23
N VAL A 127 12.66 -4.65 8.97
CA VAL A 127 12.57 -3.18 8.89
C VAL A 127 13.01 -2.51 10.19
N ALA A 128 12.88 -3.20 11.32
CA ALA A 128 13.33 -2.68 12.62
C ALA A 128 14.85 -2.50 12.70
N SER A 129 15.62 -3.09 11.78
CA SER A 129 17.08 -2.95 11.70
C SER A 129 17.55 -1.80 10.81
N LEU A 130 16.64 -0.91 10.39
CA LEU A 130 16.97 0.29 9.62
C LEU A 130 18.01 1.18 10.32
N GLN A 131 18.73 1.95 9.50
CA GLN A 131 19.92 2.73 9.83
C GLN A 131 19.79 4.21 9.49
N THR A 132 18.79 4.64 8.70
CA THR A 132 18.50 6.08 8.54
C THR A 132 18.38 6.71 9.91
N LYS A 133 19.20 7.71 10.18
CA LYS A 133 19.38 8.30 11.51
C LYS A 133 18.64 9.62 11.59
N ALA A 134 18.08 9.90 12.76
CA ALA A 134 17.48 11.17 13.13
C ALA A 134 18.16 11.66 14.41
N GLU A 135 18.89 12.76 14.32
CA GLU A 135 19.58 13.38 15.45
C GLU A 135 18.83 14.61 15.91
N ARG A 136 18.57 14.72 17.21
CA ARG A 136 17.88 15.89 17.75
C ARG A 136 18.85 17.07 17.85
N ASP A 137 18.45 18.21 17.29
CA ASP A 137 19.15 19.48 17.43
C ASP A 137 18.11 20.55 17.82
N GLY A 138 18.13 20.96 19.10
CA GLY A 138 17.13 21.88 19.64
C GLY A 138 15.68 21.37 19.52
N ASP A 139 14.89 22.06 18.71
CA ASP A 139 13.46 21.83 18.43
C ASP A 139 13.20 21.08 17.11
N HIS A 140 14.27 20.64 16.43
CA HIS A 140 14.18 19.91 15.17
C HIS A 140 15.07 18.66 15.18
N TRP A 141 15.01 17.93 14.07
CA TRP A 141 15.74 16.71 13.81
C TRP A 141 16.53 16.83 12.52
N VAL A 142 17.78 16.38 12.53
CA VAL A 142 18.64 16.27 11.37
C VAL A 142 18.63 14.81 10.90
N ILE A 143 18.16 14.58 9.68
CA ILE A 143 18.01 13.25 9.11
C ILE A 143 19.12 12.97 8.08
N ASN A 144 19.75 11.80 8.21
CA ASN A 144 20.72 11.29 7.25
C ASN A 144 20.48 9.81 6.99
N GLY A 145 20.48 9.39 5.71
CA GLY A 145 20.32 7.99 5.36
C GLY A 145 19.80 7.74 3.95
N GLN A 146 19.33 6.52 3.71
CA GLN A 146 18.80 6.09 2.42
C GLN A 146 17.58 5.20 2.61
N LYS A 147 16.56 5.40 1.76
CA LYS A 147 15.40 4.53 1.58
C LYS A 147 15.36 3.99 0.16
N VAL A 148 14.69 2.86 -0.03
CA VAL A 148 14.56 2.18 -1.32
C VAL A 148 13.22 1.46 -1.43
N TRP A 149 12.82 1.12 -2.66
CA TRP A 149 11.53 0.50 -2.98
C TRP A 149 10.33 1.41 -2.69
N THR A 150 10.53 2.72 -2.63
CA THR A 150 9.46 3.66 -2.31
C THR A 150 8.63 3.99 -3.55
N SER A 151 7.39 3.50 -3.56
CA SER A 151 6.42 3.83 -4.60
C SER A 151 6.10 5.32 -4.62
N VAL A 152 5.84 5.85 -5.82
CA VAL A 152 5.36 7.23 -6.10
C VAL A 152 6.22 8.39 -5.57
N ALA A 153 7.40 8.14 -4.99
CA ALA A 153 8.23 9.16 -4.33
C ALA A 153 8.62 10.35 -5.23
N HIS A 154 8.85 10.12 -6.52
CA HIS A 154 9.20 11.19 -7.48
C HIS A 154 8.02 12.14 -7.79
N HIS A 155 6.83 11.84 -7.27
CA HIS A 155 5.66 12.70 -7.33
C HIS A 155 5.19 13.14 -5.94
N ALA A 156 5.81 12.64 -4.87
CA ALA A 156 5.33 12.85 -3.51
C ALA A 156 5.69 14.25 -2.99
N ASP A 157 4.72 14.88 -2.35
CA ASP A 157 4.89 16.12 -1.60
C ASP A 157 5.39 15.81 -0.18
N TRP A 158 4.90 14.73 0.42
CA TRP A 158 5.22 14.32 1.80
C TRP A 158 5.59 12.83 1.90
N GLY A 159 6.43 12.51 2.88
CA GLY A 159 6.81 11.14 3.20
C GLY A 159 6.54 10.79 4.66
N LEU A 160 6.03 9.59 4.93
CA LEU A 160 5.99 9.03 6.28
C LEU A 160 7.28 8.22 6.53
N LEU A 161 8.21 8.82 7.26
CA LEU A 161 9.58 8.37 7.44
C LEU A 161 9.81 7.72 8.81
N LEU A 162 10.31 6.49 8.79
CA LEU A 162 10.79 5.81 9.99
C LEU A 162 12.32 5.91 10.06
N ALA A 163 12.82 6.47 11.16
CA ALA A 163 14.25 6.71 11.39
C ALA A 163 14.69 6.28 12.80
N ARG A 164 15.98 5.95 12.92
CA ARG A 164 16.68 5.59 14.16
C ARG A 164 17.01 6.84 14.96
N THR A 165 16.50 6.92 16.18
CA THR A 165 16.77 8.01 17.14
C THR A 165 17.60 7.55 18.33
N ASP A 166 17.63 6.25 18.62
CA ASP A 166 18.40 5.70 19.74
C ASP A 166 19.00 4.33 19.36
N VAL A 167 20.32 4.22 19.52
CA VAL A 167 21.10 3.00 19.22
C VAL A 167 21.45 2.20 20.48
N GLU A 168 21.24 2.76 21.67
CA GLU A 168 21.57 2.16 22.97
C GLU A 168 20.47 1.21 23.47
N VAL A 169 19.31 1.24 22.82
CA VAL A 169 18.15 0.40 23.12
C VAL A 169 17.94 -0.68 22.05
N PRO A 170 17.19 -1.75 22.35
CA PRO A 170 16.84 -2.75 21.35
C PRO A 170 16.17 -2.14 20.11
N LYS A 171 16.42 -2.73 18.94
CA LYS A 171 16.09 -2.14 17.63
C LYS A 171 14.65 -1.62 17.46
N HIS A 172 13.66 -2.24 18.08
CA HIS A 172 12.26 -1.79 18.00
C HIS A 172 11.94 -0.59 18.90
N LYS A 173 12.78 -0.32 19.90
CA LYS A 173 12.58 0.73 20.90
C LYS A 173 13.36 2.01 20.60
N GLY A 174 14.12 2.06 19.51
CA GLY A 174 15.00 3.18 19.17
C GLY A 174 14.60 3.87 17.87
N LEU A 175 13.33 3.78 17.49
CA LEU A 175 12.81 4.28 16.22
C LEU A 175 11.82 5.41 16.49
N THR A 176 11.77 6.41 15.62
CA THR A 176 10.79 7.50 15.66
C THR A 176 10.21 7.70 14.26
N MET A 177 8.91 8.03 14.19
CA MET A 177 8.20 8.30 12.95
C MET A 177 8.12 9.81 12.71
N PHE A 178 8.31 10.23 11.46
CA PHE A 178 8.28 11.63 11.04
C PHE A 178 7.47 11.81 9.77
N VAL A 179 6.87 12.99 9.61
CA VAL A 179 6.46 13.52 8.31
C VAL A 179 7.62 14.32 7.73
N VAL A 180 8.11 13.95 6.55
CA VAL A 180 9.22 14.64 5.86
C VAL A 180 8.74 15.33 4.59
N ASP A 181 9.19 16.56 4.37
CA ASP A 181 8.98 17.29 3.12
C ASP A 181 9.88 16.68 2.03
N MET A 182 9.27 16.12 1.00
CA MET A 182 9.99 15.48 -0.10
C MET A 182 10.63 16.48 -1.07
N HIS A 183 10.28 17.77 -0.96
CA HIS A 183 10.90 18.87 -1.71
C HIS A 183 12.04 19.54 -0.96
N HIS A 184 12.35 19.11 0.26
CA HIS A 184 13.48 19.65 1.01
C HIS A 184 14.78 19.51 0.20
N PRO A 185 15.67 20.53 0.14
CA PRO A 185 16.87 20.50 -0.72
C PRO A 185 17.84 19.34 -0.45
N GLY A 186 17.85 18.83 0.79
CA GLY A 186 18.61 17.64 1.20
C GLY A 186 17.96 16.29 0.84
N VAL A 187 16.78 16.27 0.20
CA VAL A 187 16.11 15.05 -0.27
C VAL A 187 16.43 14.86 -1.75
N THR A 188 17.04 13.73 -2.09
CA THR A 188 17.26 13.33 -3.49
C THR A 188 16.46 12.08 -3.80
N VAL A 189 15.56 12.17 -4.77
CA VAL A 189 14.78 11.02 -5.26
C VAL A 189 15.37 10.52 -6.58
N ARG A 190 15.63 9.20 -6.67
CA ARG A 190 16.12 8.53 -7.88
C ARG A 190 15.16 7.42 -8.29
N PRO A 191 14.48 7.54 -9.46
CA PRO A 191 13.64 6.47 -9.97
C PRO A 191 14.44 5.19 -10.27
N LEU A 192 13.88 4.04 -9.87
CA LEU A 192 14.45 2.72 -10.13
C LEU A 192 13.67 2.04 -11.26
N LYS A 193 14.37 1.65 -12.32
CA LYS A 193 13.76 0.87 -13.40
C LYS A 193 13.62 -0.59 -12.97
N ASP A 194 12.39 -1.11 -12.95
CA ASP A 194 12.10 -2.50 -12.64
C ASP A 194 11.94 -3.37 -13.90
N MET A 195 11.65 -4.67 -13.72
CA MET A 195 11.52 -5.63 -14.81
C MET A 195 10.32 -5.40 -15.73
N SER A 196 9.34 -4.56 -15.33
CA SER A 196 8.28 -4.10 -16.24
C SER A 196 8.77 -3.03 -17.22
N GLY A 197 10.02 -2.55 -17.05
CA GLY A 197 10.61 -1.46 -17.81
C GLY A 197 10.18 -0.07 -17.34
N ARG A 198 9.31 0.01 -16.33
CA ARG A 198 8.83 1.26 -15.71
C ARG A 198 9.62 1.59 -14.45
N SER A 199 9.40 2.79 -13.92
CA SER A 199 9.97 3.22 -12.64
C SER A 199 8.91 3.33 -11.55
N ASN A 200 8.35 2.18 -11.16
CA ASN A 200 7.30 2.13 -10.13
C ASN A 200 7.85 2.41 -8.71
N PHE A 201 9.16 2.35 -8.54
CA PHE A 201 9.85 2.51 -7.25
C PHE A 201 11.00 3.51 -7.35
N ASN A 202 11.48 3.99 -6.20
CA ASN A 202 12.55 4.97 -6.11
C ASN A 202 13.52 4.64 -4.98
N GLU A 203 14.76 5.11 -5.11
CA GLU A 203 15.68 5.35 -4.02
C GLU A 203 15.52 6.80 -3.53
N ILE A 204 15.68 7.01 -2.23
CA ILE A 204 15.63 8.32 -1.61
C ILE A 204 16.85 8.46 -0.72
N TYR A 205 17.58 9.56 -0.87
CA TYR A 205 18.72 9.91 -0.04
C TYR A 205 18.37 11.15 0.77
N PHE A 206 18.73 11.11 2.05
CA PHE A 206 18.59 12.22 2.99
C PHE A 206 20.00 12.70 3.36
N ASP A 207 20.30 13.94 3.03
CA ASP A 207 21.53 14.64 3.41
C ASP A 207 21.16 15.86 4.24
N ASN A 208 21.38 15.75 5.55
CA ASN A 208 21.11 16.80 6.55
C ASN A 208 19.71 17.42 6.41
N VAL A 209 18.69 16.58 6.26
CA VAL A 209 17.30 17.03 6.11
C VAL A 209 16.76 17.47 7.47
N ILE A 210 16.22 18.68 7.54
CA ILE A 210 15.70 19.26 8.78
C ILE A 210 14.20 18.99 8.88
N ILE A 211 13.77 18.37 9.97
CA ILE A 211 12.36 18.11 10.28
C ILE A 211 12.03 18.73 11.65
N PRO A 212 11.06 19.65 11.75
CA PRO A 212 10.66 20.21 13.05
C PRO A 212 10.00 19.12 13.92
N ASP A 213 10.14 19.18 15.25
CA ASP A 213 9.57 18.13 16.13
C ASP A 213 8.04 18.05 16.03
N GLU A 214 7.35 19.10 15.60
CA GLU A 214 5.90 19.08 15.35
C GLU A 214 5.49 18.11 14.24
N HIS A 215 6.42 17.71 13.36
CA HIS A 215 6.20 16.69 12.33
C HIS A 215 6.53 15.26 12.82
N ARG A 216 6.96 15.10 14.07
CA ARG A 216 7.10 13.78 14.70
C ARG A 216 5.72 13.17 14.97
N VAL A 217 5.51 11.94 14.52
CA VAL A 217 4.25 11.20 14.73
C VAL A 217 4.43 10.22 15.87
N GLY A 218 3.62 10.36 16.93
CA GLY A 218 3.78 9.59 18.17
C GLY A 218 4.99 10.02 19.00
N GLU A 219 5.35 9.25 20.03
CA GLU A 219 6.45 9.58 20.94
C GLU A 219 7.84 9.32 20.35
N VAL A 220 8.84 10.08 20.80
CA VAL A 220 10.25 9.77 20.52
C VAL A 220 10.52 8.33 20.97
N ASN A 221 11.22 7.55 20.14
CA ASN A 221 11.54 6.15 20.37
C ASN A 221 10.33 5.18 20.32
N ASP A 222 9.11 5.65 20.04
CA ASP A 222 7.90 4.82 19.84
C ASP A 222 7.45 4.72 18.36
N GLY A 223 8.32 5.06 17.42
CA GLY A 223 8.04 4.99 15.99
C GLY A 223 7.68 3.58 15.49
N TRP A 224 8.11 2.53 16.20
CA TRP A 224 7.71 1.15 15.87
C TRP A 224 6.20 0.92 16.04
N SER A 225 5.58 1.50 17.06
CA SER A 225 4.15 1.33 17.29
C SER A 225 3.35 2.00 16.16
N VAL A 226 3.84 3.14 15.66
CA VAL A 226 3.28 3.84 14.51
C VAL A 226 3.48 3.02 13.24
N ALA A 227 4.68 2.49 13.00
CA ALA A 227 4.98 1.63 11.85
C ALA A 227 4.09 0.38 11.79
N VAL A 228 3.83 -0.27 12.93
CA VAL A 228 2.89 -1.42 13.00
C VAL A 228 1.48 -1.03 12.57
N THR A 229 1.05 0.19 12.88
CA THR A 229 -0.26 0.74 12.44
C THR A 229 -0.26 1.00 10.94
N THR A 230 0.80 1.59 10.40
CA THR A 230 0.95 1.78 8.95
C THR A 230 0.92 0.46 8.19
N LEU A 231 1.67 -0.55 8.65
CA LEU A 231 1.70 -1.88 8.03
C LEU A 231 0.36 -2.62 8.12
N LEU A 232 -0.44 -2.33 9.15
CA LEU A 232 -1.80 -2.86 9.28
C LEU A 232 -2.71 -2.26 8.21
N HIS A 233 -2.69 -0.94 8.05
CA HIS A 233 -3.43 -0.24 6.99
C HIS A 233 -2.97 -0.67 5.59
N GLU A 234 -1.66 -0.78 5.36
CA GLU A 234 -1.10 -1.28 4.11
C GLU A 234 -1.64 -2.66 3.74
N ARG A 235 -1.67 -3.61 4.68
CA ARG A 235 -2.21 -4.96 4.43
C ARG A 235 -3.70 -4.93 4.06
N LEU A 236 -4.48 -4.08 4.73
CA LEU A 236 -5.90 -3.90 4.42
C LEU A 236 -6.08 -3.28 3.04
N SER A 237 -5.29 -2.24 2.72
CA SER A 237 -5.28 -1.55 1.43
C SER A 237 -4.94 -2.50 0.28
N ILE A 238 -3.87 -3.28 0.40
CA ILE A 238 -3.45 -4.27 -0.62
C ILE A 238 -4.55 -5.32 -0.82
N SER A 239 -5.10 -5.86 0.26
CA SER A 239 -6.14 -6.90 0.19
C SER A 239 -7.46 -6.37 -0.39
N ALA A 240 -7.76 -5.10 -0.17
CA ALA A 240 -8.95 -4.43 -0.69
C ALA A 240 -8.75 -3.85 -2.10
N GLY A 241 -7.53 -3.87 -2.64
CA GLY A 241 -7.19 -3.23 -3.92
C GLY A 241 -7.31 -1.71 -3.88
N VAL A 242 -7.22 -1.08 -2.71
CA VAL A 242 -7.31 0.39 -2.58
C VAL A 242 -6.14 1.03 -3.31
N GLY A 243 -6.44 1.97 -4.21
CA GLY A 243 -5.42 2.66 -5.00
C GLY A 243 -4.81 1.83 -6.12
N MET A 244 -5.05 0.52 -6.19
CA MET A 244 -4.89 -0.24 -7.42
C MET A 244 -6.08 0.13 -8.29
N GLY A 245 -5.91 1.14 -9.15
CA GLY A 245 -6.97 1.63 -10.04
C GLY A 245 -7.73 0.44 -10.59
N GLY A 246 -9.07 0.45 -10.46
CA GLY A 246 -9.95 -0.64 -10.84
C GLY A 246 -9.61 -1.11 -12.24
N SER A 247 -8.74 -2.12 -12.34
CA SER A 247 -8.42 -2.71 -13.62
C SER A 247 -9.53 -3.72 -13.84
N LYS A 248 -10.52 -3.24 -14.59
CA LYS A 248 -11.64 -4.00 -15.14
C LYS A 248 -11.19 -5.33 -15.78
N ASP A 249 -9.94 -5.38 -16.24
CA ASP A 249 -9.41 -6.44 -17.10
C ASP A 249 -8.02 -6.89 -16.65
N HIS A 250 -7.89 -7.53 -15.48
CA HIS A 250 -6.65 -8.24 -15.17
C HIS A 250 -6.44 -9.33 -16.24
N PRO A 251 -5.35 -9.28 -17.04
CA PRO A 251 -5.22 -10.09 -18.24
C PRO A 251 -5.04 -11.58 -17.93
N ALA A 252 -4.58 -11.92 -16.71
CA ALA A 252 -4.50 -13.30 -16.23
C ALA A 252 -5.71 -13.74 -15.36
N SER A 253 -6.83 -13.01 -15.42
CA SER A 253 -8.07 -13.44 -14.73
C SER A 253 -8.70 -14.65 -15.41
N VAL A 254 -9.55 -15.39 -14.68
CA VAL A 254 -10.31 -16.53 -15.24
C VAL A 254 -11.07 -16.12 -16.50
N GLU A 255 -11.72 -14.96 -16.47
CA GLU A 255 -12.54 -14.46 -17.58
C GLU A 255 -11.66 -14.07 -18.78
N ALA A 256 -10.53 -13.40 -18.55
CA ALA A 256 -9.60 -13.04 -19.62
C ALA A 256 -8.97 -14.27 -20.27
N LEU A 257 -8.49 -15.23 -19.46
CA LEU A 257 -7.89 -16.47 -19.96
C LEU A 257 -8.91 -17.33 -20.71
N ARG A 258 -10.14 -17.44 -20.21
CA ARG A 258 -11.21 -18.19 -20.89
C ARG A 258 -11.50 -17.68 -22.30
N ARG A 259 -11.27 -16.39 -22.59
CA ARG A 259 -11.53 -15.81 -23.92
C ARG A 259 -10.45 -16.15 -24.94
N VAL A 260 -9.23 -16.45 -24.51
CA VAL A 260 -8.08 -16.67 -25.39
C VAL A 260 -7.64 -18.13 -25.47
N LEU A 261 -8.09 -18.97 -24.54
CA LEU A 261 -7.71 -20.39 -24.46
C LEU A 261 -8.76 -21.32 -25.06
N ASP A 262 -8.31 -22.46 -25.58
CA ASP A 262 -9.21 -23.54 -26.02
C ASP A 262 -9.75 -24.32 -24.81
N THR A 263 -10.99 -23.99 -24.42
CA THR A 263 -11.68 -24.63 -23.30
C THR A 263 -12.34 -25.97 -23.66
N SER A 264 -12.20 -26.45 -24.90
CA SER A 264 -12.62 -27.80 -25.27
C SER A 264 -11.67 -28.87 -24.70
N ASP A 265 -10.39 -28.51 -24.54
CA ASP A 265 -9.38 -29.36 -23.89
C ASP A 265 -9.73 -29.55 -22.39
N PRO A 266 -9.91 -30.80 -21.92
CA PRO A 266 -10.19 -31.08 -20.53
C PRO A 266 -9.08 -30.63 -19.56
N LEU A 267 -7.80 -30.63 -19.96
CA LEU A 267 -6.69 -30.21 -19.10
C LEU A 267 -6.70 -28.68 -18.88
N VAL A 268 -6.89 -27.92 -19.95
CA VAL A 268 -7.04 -26.45 -19.87
C VAL A 268 -8.23 -26.08 -18.98
N ARG A 269 -9.35 -26.78 -19.15
CA ARG A 269 -10.56 -26.57 -18.35
C ARG A 269 -10.32 -26.87 -16.87
N ASP A 270 -9.62 -27.96 -16.53
CA ASP A 270 -9.31 -28.32 -15.15
C ASP A 270 -8.45 -27.24 -14.47
N GLN A 271 -7.44 -26.73 -15.16
CA GLN A 271 -6.59 -25.66 -14.64
C GLN A 271 -7.34 -24.32 -14.46
N LEU A 272 -8.25 -23.98 -15.38
CA LEU A 272 -9.13 -22.81 -15.23
C LEU A 272 -10.10 -22.96 -14.05
N VAL A 273 -10.58 -24.18 -13.78
CA VAL A 273 -11.41 -24.48 -12.61
C VAL A 273 -10.61 -24.30 -11.32
N GLU A 274 -9.35 -24.76 -11.26
CA GLU A 274 -8.47 -24.52 -10.10
C GLU A 274 -8.26 -23.02 -9.85
N LEU A 275 -8.00 -22.24 -10.92
CA LEU A 275 -7.88 -20.78 -10.79
C LEU A 275 -9.18 -20.14 -10.27
N HIS A 276 -10.34 -20.61 -10.74
CA HIS A 276 -11.63 -20.16 -10.27
C HIS A 276 -11.85 -20.48 -8.78
N ILE A 277 -11.52 -21.70 -8.35
CA ILE A 277 -11.65 -22.13 -6.96
C ILE A 277 -10.80 -21.25 -6.05
N ARG A 278 -9.52 -21.01 -6.38
CA ARG A 278 -8.63 -20.14 -5.58
C ARG A 278 -9.14 -18.70 -5.50
N SER A 279 -9.55 -18.14 -6.64
CA SER A 279 -10.12 -16.79 -6.71
C SER A 279 -11.39 -16.67 -5.85
N ARG A 280 -12.26 -17.68 -5.91
CA ARG A 280 -13.49 -17.71 -5.13
C ARG A 280 -13.24 -17.88 -3.64
N ALA A 281 -12.26 -18.71 -3.26
CA ALA A 281 -11.85 -18.90 -1.88
C ALA A 281 -11.35 -17.60 -1.25
N LEU A 282 -10.49 -16.85 -1.94
CA LEU A 282 -10.04 -15.52 -1.49
C LEU A 282 -11.20 -14.54 -1.34
N ALA A 283 -12.11 -14.49 -2.33
CA ALA A 283 -13.29 -13.61 -2.27
C ALA A 283 -14.20 -13.93 -1.06
N LEU A 284 -14.44 -15.21 -0.77
CA LEU A 284 -15.21 -15.65 0.38
C LEU A 284 -14.49 -15.35 1.70
N PHE A 285 -13.16 -15.52 1.74
CA PHE A 285 -12.34 -15.17 2.91
C PHE A 285 -12.42 -13.68 3.23
N ASN A 286 -12.26 -12.81 2.22
CA ASN A 286 -12.41 -11.36 2.37
C ASN A 286 -13.83 -10.95 2.78
N GLN A 287 -14.85 -11.62 2.23
CA GLN A 287 -16.24 -11.40 2.64
C GLN A 287 -16.43 -11.72 4.13
N ARG A 288 -15.86 -12.83 4.61
CA ARG A 288 -15.90 -13.19 6.03
C ARG A 288 -15.18 -12.16 6.90
N LEU A 289 -13.97 -11.73 6.53
CA LEU A 289 -13.25 -10.68 7.28
C LEU A 289 -14.06 -9.38 7.36
N SER A 290 -14.73 -8.99 6.28
CA SER A 290 -15.62 -7.82 6.27
C SER A 290 -16.83 -8.01 7.20
N GLN A 291 -17.42 -9.20 7.24
CA GLN A 291 -18.53 -9.51 8.16
C GLN A 291 -18.09 -9.49 9.63
N GLU A 292 -16.91 -10.06 9.93
CA GLU A 292 -16.32 -10.04 11.28
C GLU A 292 -16.03 -8.60 11.73
N THR A 293 -15.47 -7.77 10.85
CA THR A 293 -15.21 -6.34 11.14
C THR A 293 -16.49 -5.59 11.49
N LYS A 294 -17.60 -5.85 10.79
CA LYS A 294 -18.92 -5.26 11.12
C LYS A 294 -19.46 -5.72 12.47
N ALA A 295 -19.09 -6.93 12.90
CA ALA A 295 -19.44 -7.45 14.22
C ALA A 295 -18.50 -6.92 15.33
N GLY A 296 -17.64 -5.95 15.02
CA GLY A 296 -16.67 -5.38 15.98
C GLY A 296 -15.42 -6.25 16.19
N ILE A 297 -15.25 -7.30 15.37
CA ILE A 297 -14.07 -8.17 15.45
C ILE A 297 -13.00 -7.61 14.53
N PHE A 298 -11.98 -7.00 15.13
CA PHE A 298 -10.87 -6.45 14.37
C PHE A 298 -10.09 -7.57 13.63
N PRO A 299 -9.75 -7.41 12.33
CA PRO A 299 -9.07 -8.45 11.56
C PRO A 299 -7.72 -8.88 12.16
N GLY A 300 -6.95 -7.92 12.67
CA GLY A 300 -5.65 -8.16 13.30
C GLY A 300 -4.73 -9.02 12.42
N ALA A 301 -4.13 -10.04 13.02
CA ALA A 301 -3.23 -10.97 12.31
C ALA A 301 -3.93 -11.81 11.22
N ARG A 302 -5.26 -11.96 11.25
CA ARG A 302 -5.99 -12.70 10.21
C ARG A 302 -5.95 -12.01 8.86
N GLY A 303 -5.77 -10.68 8.83
CA GLY A 303 -5.55 -9.93 7.60
C GLY A 303 -4.30 -10.37 6.83
N SER A 304 -3.28 -10.89 7.52
CA SER A 304 -2.09 -11.48 6.88
C SER A 304 -2.44 -12.72 6.03
N GLY A 305 -3.48 -13.46 6.40
CA GLY A 305 -3.99 -14.57 5.60
C GLY A 305 -4.56 -14.12 4.26
N ALA A 306 -5.32 -13.02 4.23
CA ALA A 306 -5.86 -12.45 2.99
C ALA A 306 -4.73 -12.00 2.06
N LYS A 307 -3.73 -11.28 2.60
CA LYS A 307 -2.54 -10.86 1.85
C LYS A 307 -1.78 -12.05 1.28
N LEU A 308 -1.55 -13.09 2.09
CA LEU A 308 -0.85 -14.30 1.64
C LEU A 308 -1.59 -15.02 0.51
N LEU A 309 -2.91 -15.22 0.66
CA LEU A 309 -3.74 -15.85 -0.36
C LEU A 309 -3.77 -15.03 -1.66
N LEU A 310 -3.81 -13.70 -1.57
CA LEU A 310 -3.73 -12.82 -2.74
C LEU A 310 -2.38 -12.96 -3.47
N ALA A 311 -1.27 -12.99 -2.72
CA ALA A 311 0.05 -13.16 -3.30
C ALA A 311 0.23 -14.52 -3.97
N GLU A 312 -0.20 -15.60 -3.32
CA GLU A 312 -0.15 -16.95 -3.90
C GLU A 312 -1.06 -17.07 -5.14
N LEU A 313 -2.24 -16.46 -5.12
CA LEU A 313 -3.13 -16.41 -6.28
C LEU A 313 -2.50 -15.64 -7.44
N THR A 314 -1.84 -14.51 -7.17
CA THR A 314 -1.20 -13.67 -8.20
C THR A 314 -0.05 -14.41 -8.88
N LEU A 315 0.80 -15.08 -8.09
CA LEU A 315 1.87 -15.93 -8.63
C LEU A 315 1.31 -17.10 -9.44
N PHE A 316 0.29 -17.78 -8.93
CA PHE A 316 -0.37 -18.88 -9.63
C PHE A 316 -1.00 -18.43 -10.95
N GLN A 317 -1.67 -17.27 -10.97
CA GLN A 317 -2.23 -16.66 -12.18
C GLN A 317 -1.15 -16.41 -13.24
N ALA A 318 -0.02 -15.83 -12.83
CA ALA A 318 1.08 -15.54 -13.74
C ALA A 318 1.70 -16.82 -14.34
N ASP A 319 2.00 -17.80 -13.49
CA ASP A 319 2.55 -19.09 -13.93
C ASP A 319 1.56 -19.82 -14.86
N LEU A 320 0.29 -19.90 -14.46
CA LEU A 320 -0.72 -20.58 -15.25
C LEU A 320 -0.97 -19.90 -16.60
N ALA A 321 -1.05 -18.56 -16.62
CA ALA A 321 -1.22 -17.82 -17.85
C ALA A 321 -0.06 -18.07 -18.83
N THR A 322 1.17 -18.16 -18.33
CA THR A 322 2.36 -18.48 -19.13
C THR A 322 2.29 -19.90 -19.69
N GLN A 323 1.91 -20.88 -18.85
CA GLN A 323 1.81 -22.29 -19.26
C GLN A 323 0.71 -22.54 -20.30
N LEU A 324 -0.44 -21.87 -20.15
CA LEU A 324 -1.62 -22.09 -21.00
C LEU A 324 -1.57 -21.30 -22.31
N VAL A 325 -1.11 -20.05 -22.27
CA VAL A 325 -1.04 -19.21 -23.48
C VAL A 325 0.22 -19.55 -24.29
N GLY A 326 1.36 -19.74 -23.62
CA GLY A 326 2.63 -20.08 -24.27
C GLY A 326 3.76 -19.07 -24.00
N PRO A 327 4.94 -19.33 -24.59
CA PRO A 327 6.15 -18.53 -24.35
C PRO A 327 6.07 -17.09 -24.87
N GLU A 328 5.16 -16.77 -25.79
CA GLU A 328 4.93 -15.42 -26.30
C GLU A 328 4.52 -14.42 -25.23
N THR A 329 4.02 -14.90 -24.09
CA THR A 329 3.66 -14.05 -22.96
C THR A 329 4.86 -13.33 -22.34
N ALA A 330 6.09 -13.81 -22.61
CA ALA A 330 7.34 -13.18 -22.20
C ALA A 330 7.77 -12.00 -23.10
N LEU A 331 7.10 -11.78 -24.24
CA LEU A 331 7.37 -10.63 -25.10
C LEU A 331 6.86 -9.34 -24.44
N ALA A 332 7.66 -8.27 -24.46
CA ALA A 332 7.40 -7.04 -23.71
C ALA A 332 6.09 -6.32 -24.10
N ASP A 333 5.61 -6.52 -25.33
CA ASP A 333 4.37 -5.96 -25.89
C ASP A 333 3.14 -6.86 -25.68
N HIS A 334 3.33 -8.06 -25.13
CA HIS A 334 2.22 -8.96 -24.86
C HIS A 334 1.34 -8.42 -23.70
N PRO A 335 -0.01 -8.48 -23.79
CA PRO A 335 -0.91 -7.99 -22.74
C PRO A 335 -0.66 -8.59 -21.34
N LEU A 336 -0.12 -9.80 -21.28
CA LEU A 336 0.24 -10.48 -20.02
C LEU A 336 1.60 -10.05 -19.44
N ALA A 337 2.50 -9.46 -20.22
CA ALA A 337 3.89 -9.24 -19.81
C ALA A 337 4.02 -8.42 -18.52
N GLN A 338 3.17 -7.40 -18.36
CA GLN A 338 3.14 -6.61 -17.14
C GLN A 338 2.63 -7.40 -15.93
N ALA A 339 1.57 -8.21 -16.10
CA ALA A 339 1.05 -9.04 -15.02
C ALA A 339 2.07 -10.09 -14.56
N LEU A 340 2.81 -10.68 -15.51
CA LEU A 340 3.88 -11.63 -15.21
C LEU A 340 5.04 -10.98 -14.47
N SER A 341 5.55 -9.86 -14.98
CA SER A 341 6.70 -9.15 -14.42
C SER A 341 6.41 -8.51 -13.05
N MET A 342 5.15 -8.16 -12.76
CA MET A 342 4.76 -7.58 -11.47
C MET A 342 4.35 -8.61 -10.41
N ALA A 343 3.98 -9.83 -10.82
CA ALA A 343 3.50 -10.87 -9.90
C ALA A 343 4.46 -11.17 -8.72
N PRO A 344 5.80 -11.28 -8.91
CA PRO A 344 6.72 -11.49 -7.80
C PRO A 344 6.67 -10.40 -6.74
N GLY A 345 6.38 -9.15 -7.13
CA GLY A 345 6.27 -8.02 -6.20
C GLY A 345 5.19 -8.23 -5.13
N MET A 346 4.08 -8.89 -5.47
CA MET A 346 2.98 -9.14 -4.52
C MET A 346 3.39 -10.12 -3.40
N ALA A 347 4.33 -11.02 -3.66
CA ALA A 347 4.89 -11.94 -2.68
C ALA A 347 5.90 -11.28 -1.73
N LEU A 348 6.39 -10.07 -2.05
CA LEU A 348 7.43 -9.35 -1.32
C LEU A 348 6.90 -8.12 -0.58
N GLY A 349 6.16 -7.24 -1.27
CA GLY A 349 5.59 -6.01 -0.71
C GLY A 349 4.49 -6.28 0.34
N GLY A 350 4.26 -5.33 1.26
CA GLY A 350 3.32 -5.51 2.38
C GLY A 350 3.73 -6.61 3.38
N GLY A 351 5.00 -7.03 3.33
CA GLY A 351 5.61 -8.14 4.08
C GLY A 351 5.61 -9.46 3.30
N THR A 352 6.75 -10.15 3.29
CA THR A 352 6.93 -11.34 2.44
C THR A 352 5.97 -12.47 2.81
N ASN A 353 5.75 -13.41 1.89
CA ASN A 353 4.92 -14.58 2.16
C ASN A 353 5.40 -15.39 3.37
N GLU A 354 6.71 -15.46 3.60
CA GLU A 354 7.33 -16.12 4.75
C GLU A 354 6.97 -15.40 6.05
N ILE A 355 7.07 -14.06 6.07
CA ILE A 355 6.64 -13.26 7.23
C ILE A 355 5.13 -13.40 7.47
N MET A 356 4.32 -13.45 6.41
CA MET A 356 2.88 -13.69 6.56
C MET A 356 2.60 -15.06 7.17
N ARG A 357 3.30 -16.11 6.73
CA ARG A 357 3.17 -17.46 7.32
C ARG A 357 3.59 -17.48 8.79
N ASN A 358 4.65 -16.77 9.16
CA ASN A 358 5.04 -16.62 10.57
C ASN A 358 3.94 -15.91 11.38
N ILE A 359 3.38 -14.81 10.86
CA ILE A 359 2.29 -14.10 11.54
C ILE A 359 1.05 -15.00 11.72
N VAL A 360 0.69 -15.77 10.70
CA VAL A 360 -0.42 -16.73 10.78
C VAL A 360 -0.12 -17.83 11.80
N GLY A 361 1.07 -18.44 11.76
CA GLY A 361 1.49 -19.45 12.73
C GLY A 361 1.45 -18.92 14.17
N ASP A 362 2.14 -17.82 14.43
CA ASP A 362 2.32 -17.31 15.79
C ASP A 362 1.04 -16.70 16.36
N ARG A 363 0.37 -15.84 15.58
CA ARG A 363 -0.70 -14.96 16.09
C ARG A 363 -2.10 -15.44 15.77
N VAL A 364 -2.27 -16.36 14.83
CA VAL A 364 -3.58 -16.95 14.50
C VAL A 364 -3.67 -18.37 15.03
N LEU A 365 -2.64 -19.20 14.82
CA LEU A 365 -2.61 -20.59 15.26
C LEU A 365 -2.02 -20.77 16.66
N GLY A 366 -1.36 -19.76 17.22
CA GLY A 366 -0.76 -19.83 18.55
C GLY A 366 0.48 -20.71 18.62
N LEU A 367 1.16 -20.92 17.49
CA LEU A 367 2.41 -21.69 17.46
C LEU A 367 3.54 -20.91 18.16
N PRO A 368 4.54 -21.61 18.73
CA PRO A 368 5.70 -20.95 19.28
C PRO A 368 6.46 -20.16 18.20
N PRO A 369 6.81 -18.89 18.43
CA PRO A 369 7.58 -18.10 17.49
C PRO A 369 9.02 -18.63 17.39
N GLU A 370 9.67 -18.33 16.27
CA GLU A 370 11.09 -18.64 16.09
C GLU A 370 11.95 -18.00 17.21
N PRO A 371 12.92 -18.73 17.79
CA PRO A 371 13.83 -18.18 18.78
C PRO A 371 14.59 -16.97 18.24
N ARG A 372 14.57 -15.86 18.98
CA ARG A 372 15.24 -14.60 18.60
C ARG A 372 16.37 -14.28 19.56
N VAL A 373 17.58 -14.15 19.02
CA VAL A 373 18.80 -13.83 19.77
C VAL A 373 19.04 -12.32 19.92
N ASP A 374 18.29 -11.49 19.18
CA ASP A 374 18.48 -10.05 19.08
C ASP A 374 17.52 -9.23 19.97
N LYS A 375 16.49 -9.86 20.54
CA LYS A 375 15.32 -9.19 21.15
C LYS A 375 15.68 -8.17 22.24
N ASN A 376 16.73 -8.45 23.02
CA ASN A 376 17.14 -7.64 24.17
C ASN A 376 18.54 -7.01 23.99
N VAL A 377 19.10 -7.09 22.78
CA VAL A 377 20.43 -6.57 22.49
C VAL A 377 20.29 -5.12 22.01
N PRO A 378 21.06 -4.16 22.56
CA PRO A 378 21.14 -2.80 22.04
C PRO A 378 21.42 -2.78 20.55
N PHE A 379 20.81 -1.86 19.79
CA PHE A 379 20.98 -1.82 18.35
C PHE A 379 22.45 -1.66 17.93
N LYS A 380 23.23 -0.86 18.66
CA LYS A 380 24.67 -0.67 18.39
C LYS A 380 25.51 -1.96 18.46
N ASP A 381 25.03 -2.97 19.19
CA ASP A 381 25.73 -4.24 19.40
C ASP A 381 25.25 -5.32 18.42
N LEU A 382 24.22 -5.02 17.61
CA LEU A 382 23.75 -5.90 16.54
C LEU A 382 24.63 -5.76 15.32
N LYS A 383 24.93 -6.89 14.67
CA LYS A 383 25.52 -6.92 13.33
C LYS A 383 24.40 -7.04 12.30
N VAL A 384 23.85 -5.91 11.85
CA VAL A 384 22.71 -5.89 10.91
C VAL A 384 22.99 -5.05 9.67
N GLY A 385 22.46 -5.51 8.53
CA GLY A 385 22.51 -4.79 7.26
C GLY A 385 23.93 -4.56 6.73
N THR A 386 24.23 -3.30 6.40
CA THR A 386 25.51 -2.84 5.85
C THR A 386 26.44 -2.22 6.89
N GLN A 387 26.19 -2.42 8.19
CA GLN A 387 27.11 -1.97 9.25
C GLN A 387 28.48 -2.62 9.05
N ALA A 388 29.53 -1.80 9.06
CA ALA A 388 30.93 -2.23 8.99
C ALA A 388 31.38 -2.92 10.29
#